data_AF-A0A8S0SHN9-F1
#
_entry.id   AF-A0A8S0SHN9-F1
#
_cell.length_a   1.000
_cell.length_b   1.000
_cell.length_c   1.000
_cell.angle_alpha   90.00
_cell.angle_beta   90.00
_cell.angle_gamma   90.00
#
_symmetry.space_group_name_H-M   'P 1'
#
loop_
_entity.id
_entity.type
_entity.pdbx_description
1 polymer ?
#
loop_
_entity_poly.entity_id
_entity_poly.type
_entity_poly.pdbx_seq_one_letter_code
_entity_poly.pdbx_strand_id
1 'polypeptide(L)'
;MASLATHLTASLFLFPLGIRRLLCSFSLYLNNPSIYRSRSWYFSEPKWKNLDFYTLIVVLPFASFSHIFFFFVFPGQSAYRFSFLQQSLVIFVFWALLILIILKESLDLSIVSENFVFIFAGIAFVIEFYLNGDGIVGLGGAAYGILGGLALFCAACCLYLSVRPSAFFADFLLSSGLVLKGTWVLQVGLSLYTDAFGLKGCSKISGVARTNGKSNVQCELEEDRLRGVALMNFLFVGHVTVVMITSFLLFGLLHCNRNLKCDESSGPLLAEIGSEGMLMRPLPEFEME
;
A
#
# COMPACT_ATOMS: atom_id res chain seq x y z
N MET A 1 -10.03 -14.98 13.99
CA MET A 1 -9.85 -16.10 13.06
C MET A 1 -9.57 -15.48 11.71
N ALA A 2 -8.30 -15.33 11.38
CA ALA A 2 -7.92 -15.09 10.00
C ALA A 2 -8.41 -16.31 9.20
N SER A 3 -9.16 -16.04 8.14
CA SER A 3 -9.56 -17.02 7.15
C SER A 3 -8.91 -16.66 5.82
N LEU A 4 -8.79 -17.62 4.92
CA LEU A 4 -8.36 -17.34 3.55
C LEU A 4 -9.18 -16.20 2.93
N ALA A 5 -10.49 -16.15 3.21
CA ALA A 5 -11.36 -15.08 2.75
C ALA A 5 -10.94 -13.71 3.29
N THR A 6 -10.59 -13.58 4.57
CA THR A 6 -10.12 -12.29 5.11
C THR A 6 -8.80 -11.83 4.49
N HIS A 7 -7.89 -12.77 4.20
CA HIS A 7 -6.62 -12.47 3.53
C HIS A 7 -6.82 -12.08 2.06
N LEU A 8 -7.70 -12.79 1.35
CA LEU A 8 -8.09 -12.46 -0.02
C LEU A 8 -8.73 -11.08 -0.09
N THR A 9 -9.70 -10.79 0.76
CA THR A 9 -10.38 -9.49 0.82
C THR A 9 -9.39 -8.37 1.11
N ALA A 10 -8.50 -8.53 2.09
CA ALA A 10 -7.49 -7.52 2.39
C ALA A 10 -6.52 -7.28 1.22
N SER A 11 -6.07 -8.35 0.54
CA SER A 11 -5.25 -8.22 -0.66
C SER A 11 -5.97 -7.50 -1.81
N LEU A 12 -7.24 -7.84 -2.03
CA LEU A 12 -8.06 -7.25 -3.09
C LEU A 12 -8.24 -5.73 -2.93
N PHE A 13 -8.10 -5.19 -1.73
CA PHE A 13 -8.16 -3.75 -1.51
C PHE A 13 -6.77 -3.08 -1.48
N LEU A 14 -5.80 -3.67 -0.78
CA LEU A 14 -4.47 -3.06 -0.62
C LEU A 14 -3.68 -3.03 -1.93
N PHE A 15 -3.77 -4.09 -2.73
CA PHE A 15 -3.03 -4.21 -3.99
C PHE A 15 -3.42 -3.14 -5.03
N PRO A 16 -4.71 -3.00 -5.44
CA PRO A 16 -5.10 -1.96 -6.39
C PRO A 16 -4.92 -0.56 -5.82
N LEU A 17 -5.09 -0.38 -4.51
CA LEU A 17 -4.82 0.91 -3.86
C LEU A 17 -3.37 1.35 -4.04
N GLY A 18 -2.42 0.44 -3.80
CA GLY A 18 -0.99 0.69 -4.00
C GLY A 18 -0.64 0.99 -5.45
N ILE A 19 -1.17 0.22 -6.40
CA ILE A 19 -0.96 0.43 -7.84
C ILE A 19 -1.50 1.78 -8.28
N ARG A 20 -2.75 2.13 -7.89
CA ARG A 20 -3.33 3.42 -8.27
C ARG A 20 -2.50 4.57 -7.73
N ARG A 21 -2.07 4.50 -6.46
CA ARG A 21 -1.20 5.53 -5.86
C ARG A 21 0.11 5.67 -6.64
N LEU A 22 0.74 4.55 -7.00
CA LEU A 22 1.97 4.52 -7.79
C LEU A 22 1.79 5.17 -9.17
N LEU A 23 0.75 4.80 -9.92
CA LEU A 23 0.45 5.37 -11.24
C LEU A 23 0.16 6.87 -11.17
N CYS A 24 -0.62 7.32 -10.19
CA CYS A 24 -0.90 8.75 -9.98
C CYS A 24 0.38 9.52 -9.64
N SER A 25 1.21 8.98 -8.76
CA SER A 25 2.49 9.58 -8.36
C SER A 25 3.44 9.72 -9.53
N PHE A 26 3.59 8.67 -10.35
CA PHE A 26 4.38 8.69 -11.58
C PHE A 26 3.88 9.71 -12.59
N SER A 27 2.56 9.72 -12.84
CA SER A 27 1.96 10.67 -13.78
C SER A 27 2.20 12.11 -13.35
N LEU A 28 2.04 12.42 -12.05
CA LEU A 28 2.29 13.76 -11.51
C LEU A 28 3.76 14.16 -11.58
N TYR A 29 4.67 13.25 -11.22
CA TYR A 29 6.10 13.50 -11.27
C TYR A 29 6.60 13.73 -12.71
N LEU A 30 6.14 12.90 -13.65
CA LEU A 30 6.46 13.02 -15.08
C LEU A 30 5.82 14.26 -15.73
N ASN A 31 4.72 14.77 -15.19
CA ASN A 31 4.13 16.03 -15.64
C ASN A 31 5.00 17.23 -15.27
N ASN A 32 5.32 17.39 -13.99
CA ASN A 32 6.07 18.53 -13.48
C ASN A 32 6.91 18.10 -12.26
N PRO A 33 8.21 17.78 -12.44
CA PRO A 33 9.03 17.29 -11.34
C PRO A 33 9.31 18.37 -10.28
N SER A 34 9.39 19.64 -10.68
CA SER A 34 9.67 20.78 -9.78
C SER A 34 8.50 21.15 -8.86
N ILE A 35 7.27 20.84 -9.26
CA ILE A 35 6.04 21.18 -8.51
C ILE A 35 5.47 19.93 -7.81
N TYR A 36 6.16 18.78 -7.91
CA TYR A 36 5.67 17.54 -7.34
C TYR A 36 5.43 17.67 -5.83
N ARG A 37 4.22 17.28 -5.41
CA ARG A 37 3.81 17.18 -4.02
C ARG A 37 2.95 15.94 -3.84
N SER A 38 3.37 15.05 -2.95
CA SER A 38 2.60 13.86 -2.58
C SER A 38 1.30 14.27 -1.90
N ARG A 39 0.23 13.54 -2.21
CA ARG A 39 -1.09 13.69 -1.59
C ARG A 39 -1.41 12.44 -0.78
N SER A 40 -2.19 12.63 0.29
CA SER A 40 -2.70 11.50 1.09
C SER A 40 -3.61 10.59 0.24
N TRP A 41 -4.45 11.17 -0.61
CA TRP A 41 -5.29 10.47 -1.60
C TRP A 41 -5.32 11.22 -2.94
N TYR A 42 -5.40 10.48 -4.04
CA TYR A 42 -5.50 11.04 -5.40
C TYR A 42 -6.93 10.90 -5.92
N PHE A 43 -7.72 11.96 -5.76
CA PHE A 43 -9.05 12.04 -6.37
C PHE A 43 -8.93 12.29 -7.87
N SER A 44 -9.62 11.47 -8.67
CA SER A 44 -9.70 11.62 -10.12
C SER A 44 -11.11 12.03 -10.53
N GLU A 45 -11.20 12.96 -11.49
CA GLU A 45 -12.44 13.28 -12.21
C GLU A 45 -12.56 12.35 -13.44
N PRO A 46 -13.76 11.77 -13.72
CA PRO A 46 -15.02 11.88 -12.99
C PRO A 46 -15.05 11.03 -11.71
N LYS A 47 -15.89 11.41 -10.73
CA LYS A 47 -16.03 10.79 -9.39
C LYS A 47 -16.12 9.25 -9.35
N TRP A 48 -16.64 8.61 -10.41
CA TRP A 48 -16.71 7.14 -10.55
C TRP A 48 -15.32 6.47 -10.59
N LYS A 49 -14.25 7.20 -10.91
CA LYS A 49 -12.88 6.67 -10.82
C LYS A 49 -12.39 6.51 -9.37
N ASN A 50 -13.12 7.06 -8.40
CA ASN A 50 -12.79 6.98 -6.97
C ASN A 50 -13.57 5.85 -6.26
N LEU A 51 -14.10 4.87 -7.01
CA LEU A 51 -14.86 3.75 -6.45
C LEU A 51 -14.09 3.04 -5.34
N ASP A 52 -12.79 2.79 -5.48
CA ASP A 52 -12.01 2.11 -4.43
C ASP A 52 -12.07 2.84 -3.09
N PHE A 53 -12.13 4.18 -3.09
CA PHE A 53 -12.26 4.98 -1.87
C PHE A 53 -13.62 4.76 -1.20
N TYR A 54 -14.69 4.87 -1.98
CA TYR A 54 -16.05 4.70 -1.49
C TYR A 54 -16.30 3.26 -1.03
N THR A 55 -15.74 2.27 -1.73
CA THR A 55 -15.79 0.88 -1.32
C THR A 55 -15.08 0.68 0.02
N LEU A 56 -13.87 1.25 0.21
CA LEU A 56 -13.15 1.17 1.49
C LEU A 56 -13.92 1.83 2.65
N ILE A 57 -14.55 2.99 2.42
CA ILE A 57 -15.38 3.67 3.42
C ILE A 57 -16.52 2.78 3.93
N VAL A 58 -17.11 1.95 3.07
CA VAL A 58 -18.23 1.06 3.44
C VAL A 58 -17.73 -0.27 3.99
N VAL A 59 -16.66 -0.83 3.44
CA VAL A 59 -16.15 -2.17 3.81
C VAL A 59 -15.40 -2.16 5.14
N LEU A 60 -14.59 -1.15 5.43
CA LEU A 60 -13.82 -1.08 6.68
C LEU A 60 -14.69 -1.09 7.96
N PRO A 61 -15.77 -0.30 8.09
CA PRO A 61 -16.59 -0.32 9.29
C PRO A 61 -17.34 -1.65 9.40
N PHE A 62 -17.83 -2.20 8.28
CA PHE A 62 -18.45 -3.52 8.26
C PHE A 62 -17.48 -4.60 8.75
N ALA A 63 -16.22 -4.57 8.27
CA ALA A 63 -15.17 -5.46 8.74
C ALA A 63 -14.92 -5.26 10.25
N SER A 64 -14.76 -4.02 10.73
CA SER A 64 -14.57 -3.73 12.15
C SER A 64 -15.71 -4.28 13.01
N PHE A 65 -16.97 -4.01 12.65
CA PHE A 65 -18.14 -4.52 13.38
C PHE A 65 -18.24 -6.03 13.34
N SER A 66 -17.85 -6.69 12.24
CA SER A 66 -17.81 -8.15 12.17
C SER A 66 -16.81 -8.74 13.17
N HIS A 67 -15.63 -8.12 13.34
CA HIS A 67 -14.63 -8.53 14.31
C HIS A 67 -15.11 -8.33 15.77
N ILE A 68 -15.84 -7.23 16.04
CA ILE A 68 -16.50 -7.00 17.34
C ILE A 68 -17.59 -8.04 17.59
N PHE A 69 -18.40 -8.35 16.58
CA PHE A 69 -19.44 -9.37 16.69
C PHE A 69 -18.83 -10.75 17.02
N PHE A 70 -17.75 -11.14 16.35
CA PHE A 70 -17.04 -12.38 16.67
C PHE A 70 -16.44 -12.39 18.08
N PHE A 71 -15.99 -11.23 18.59
CA PHE A 71 -15.58 -11.11 19.99
C PHE A 71 -16.71 -11.47 20.97
N PHE A 72 -17.95 -11.05 20.70
CA PHE A 72 -19.11 -11.37 21.52
C PHE A 72 -19.58 -12.83 21.34
N VAL A 73 -19.58 -13.35 20.11
CA VAL A 73 -20.16 -14.65 19.76
C VAL A 73 -19.29 -15.85 20.17
N PHE A 74 -17.97 -15.71 20.27
CA PHE A 74 -17.09 -16.81 20.67
C PHE A 74 -16.67 -16.72 22.16
N PRO A 75 -17.40 -17.38 23.09
CA PRO A 75 -16.93 -17.65 24.44
C PRO A 75 -15.99 -18.85 24.43
N GLY A 76 -14.71 -18.66 24.75
CA GLY A 76 -13.81 -19.81 24.81
C GLY A 76 -12.40 -19.61 25.38
N GLN A 77 -11.71 -18.50 25.15
CA GLN A 77 -10.37 -18.28 25.71
C GLN A 77 -10.01 -16.78 25.65
N SER A 78 -9.57 -16.21 26.77
CA SER A 78 -9.29 -14.77 26.95
C SER A 78 -8.27 -14.20 25.96
N ALA A 79 -7.26 -14.97 25.58
CA ALA A 79 -6.21 -14.54 24.64
C ALA A 79 -6.75 -14.29 23.22
N TYR A 80 -7.64 -15.16 22.70
CA TYR A 80 -8.20 -14.99 21.35
C TYR A 80 -9.16 -13.81 21.27
N ARG A 81 -9.93 -13.58 22.34
CA ARG A 81 -10.86 -12.45 22.43
C ARG A 81 -10.15 -11.11 22.29
N PHE A 82 -9.01 -10.94 22.96
CA PHE A 82 -8.24 -9.70 22.89
C PHE A 82 -7.71 -9.42 21.47
N SER A 83 -7.23 -10.45 20.76
CA SER A 83 -6.75 -10.31 19.38
C SER A 83 -7.84 -9.83 18.41
N PHE A 84 -9.11 -10.26 18.57
CA PHE A 84 -10.22 -9.76 17.75
C PHE A 84 -10.51 -8.27 17.97
N LEU A 85 -10.45 -7.81 19.23
CA LEU A 85 -10.61 -6.38 19.56
C LEU A 85 -9.45 -5.54 19.02
N GLN A 86 -8.21 -6.02 19.16
CA GLN A 86 -7.04 -5.34 18.60
C GLN A 86 -7.15 -5.19 17.08
N GLN A 87 -7.53 -6.26 16.37
CA GLN A 87 -7.74 -6.21 14.92
C GLN A 87 -8.86 -5.25 14.53
N SER A 88 -9.97 -5.25 15.27
CA SER A 88 -11.07 -4.29 15.04
C SER A 88 -10.59 -2.85 15.25
N LEU A 89 -9.81 -2.58 16.29
CA LEU A 89 -9.27 -1.25 16.58
C LEU A 89 -8.37 -0.76 15.44
N VAL A 90 -7.46 -1.60 14.93
CA VAL A 90 -6.62 -1.24 13.78
C VAL A 90 -7.47 -0.84 12.58
N ILE A 91 -8.45 -1.68 12.20
CA ILE A 91 -9.34 -1.42 11.07
C ILE A 91 -10.14 -0.13 11.29
N PHE A 92 -10.61 0.10 12.51
CA PHE A 92 -11.35 1.30 12.87
C PHE A 92 -10.49 2.57 12.77
N VAL A 93 -9.23 2.53 13.17
CA VAL A 93 -8.30 3.66 13.02
C VAL A 93 -8.08 3.99 11.53
N PHE A 94 -7.94 2.98 10.66
CA PHE A 94 -7.88 3.20 9.21
C PHE A 94 -9.20 3.74 8.64
N TRP A 95 -10.35 3.36 9.20
CA TRP A 95 -11.63 3.95 8.82
C TRP A 95 -11.73 5.43 9.22
N ALA A 96 -11.32 5.78 10.45
CA ALA A 96 -11.26 7.15 10.92
C ALA A 96 -10.32 8.02 10.05
N LEU A 97 -9.21 7.44 9.56
CA LEU A 97 -8.34 8.06 8.57
C LEU A 97 -9.07 8.40 7.25
N LEU A 98 -9.88 7.48 6.73
CA LEU A 98 -10.66 7.73 5.51
C LEU A 98 -11.71 8.83 5.74
N ILE A 99 -12.35 8.85 6.91
CA ILE A 99 -13.28 9.93 7.30
C ILE A 99 -12.55 11.27 7.35
N LEU A 100 -11.35 11.32 7.91
CA LEU A 100 -10.54 12.54 7.95
C LEU A 100 -10.21 13.04 6.53
N ILE A 101 -9.88 12.12 5.61
CA ILE A 101 -9.58 12.45 4.21
C ILE A 101 -10.82 13.00 3.49
N ILE A 102 -11.99 12.36 3.63
CA ILE A 102 -13.22 12.85 2.96
C ILE A 102 -13.71 14.15 3.57
N LEU A 103 -13.59 14.34 4.89
CA LEU A 103 -13.99 15.56 5.57
C LEU A 103 -13.12 16.74 5.15
N LYS A 104 -11.82 16.49 4.98
CA LYS A 104 -10.88 17.47 4.45
C LYS A 104 -11.27 17.93 3.04
N GLU A 105 -11.62 16.98 2.17
CA GLU A 105 -12.02 17.25 0.78
C GLU A 105 -13.39 17.94 0.69
N SER A 106 -14.36 17.56 1.53
CA SER A 106 -15.74 18.07 1.44
C SER A 106 -15.94 19.44 2.08
N LEU A 107 -15.15 19.76 3.12
CA LEU A 107 -15.27 21.03 3.84
C LEU A 107 -14.22 22.06 3.43
N ASP A 108 -13.41 21.76 2.39
CA ASP A 108 -12.25 22.57 2.00
C ASP A 108 -11.48 23.06 3.23
N LEU A 109 -11.24 22.14 4.19
CA LEU A 109 -10.61 22.42 5.47
C LEU A 109 -9.14 22.76 5.22
N SER A 110 -8.90 23.99 4.75
CA SER A 110 -7.57 24.53 4.45
C SER A 110 -6.69 24.57 5.70
N ILE A 111 -7.31 24.53 6.89
CA ILE A 111 -6.66 24.36 8.20
C ILE A 111 -5.99 22.99 8.35
N VAL A 112 -6.55 21.93 7.78
CA VAL A 112 -5.98 20.57 7.87
C VAL A 112 -5.00 20.37 6.72
N SER A 113 -3.74 20.73 6.98
CA SER A 113 -2.65 20.48 6.03
C SER A 113 -2.51 18.99 5.71
N GLU A 114 -2.09 18.65 4.47
CA GLU A 114 -1.75 17.28 4.06
C GLU A 114 -0.76 16.60 5.01
N ASN A 115 0.13 17.40 5.61
CA ASN A 115 1.15 16.94 6.54
C ASN A 115 0.51 16.31 7.80
N PHE A 116 -0.60 16.87 8.30
CA PHE A 116 -1.33 16.30 9.43
C PHE A 116 -1.96 14.95 9.08
N VAL A 117 -2.49 14.81 7.86
CA VAL A 117 -3.07 13.55 7.38
C VAL A 117 -1.99 12.46 7.30
N PHE A 118 -0.79 12.82 6.83
CA PHE A 118 0.35 11.89 6.80
C PHE A 118 0.84 11.49 8.20
N ILE A 119 0.83 12.40 9.18
CA ILE A 119 1.14 12.07 10.57
C ILE A 119 0.13 11.05 11.12
N PHE A 120 -1.17 11.30 10.93
CA PHE A 120 -2.21 10.39 11.40
C PHE A 120 -2.12 9.02 10.71
N ALA A 121 -1.79 9.00 9.40
CA ALA A 121 -1.53 7.77 8.66
C ALA A 121 -0.31 7.01 9.22
N GLY A 122 0.78 7.73 9.54
CA GLY A 122 1.95 7.15 10.20
C GLY A 122 1.61 6.51 11.54
N ILE A 123 0.84 7.22 12.39
CA ILE A 123 0.40 6.72 13.69
C ILE A 123 -0.45 5.44 13.54
N ALA A 124 -1.37 5.40 12.58
CA ALA A 124 -2.17 4.20 12.32
C ALA A 124 -1.33 2.99 11.93
N PHE A 125 -0.32 3.17 11.08
CA PHE A 125 0.61 2.10 10.72
C PHE A 125 1.49 1.66 11.88
N VAL A 126 1.88 2.57 12.79
CA VAL A 126 2.60 2.22 14.02
C VAL A 126 1.71 1.41 14.96
N ILE A 127 0.45 1.81 15.15
CA ILE A 127 -0.54 1.05 15.92
C ILE A 127 -0.69 -0.36 15.34
N GLU A 128 -0.80 -0.47 14.02
CA GLU A 128 -0.84 -1.78 13.34
C GLU A 128 0.40 -2.62 13.59
N PHE A 129 1.60 -2.02 13.55
CA PHE A 129 2.86 -2.73 13.84
C PHE A 129 2.85 -3.34 15.24
N TYR A 130 2.54 -2.54 16.26
CA TYR A 130 2.50 -3.01 17.65
C TYR A 130 1.46 -4.10 17.85
N LEU A 131 0.26 -3.93 17.28
CA LEU A 131 -0.84 -4.88 17.49
C LEU A 131 -0.66 -6.19 16.70
N ASN A 132 0.13 -6.19 15.63
CA ASN A 132 0.50 -7.42 14.89
C ASN A 132 1.66 -8.20 15.54
N GLY A 133 2.48 -7.57 16.39
CA GLY A 133 3.71 -8.16 16.93
C GLY A 133 3.53 -9.15 18.08
N ASP A 134 2.46 -9.04 18.87
CA ASP A 134 2.38 -9.69 20.20
C ASP A 134 1.61 -11.03 20.25
N GLY A 135 1.05 -11.50 19.12
CA GLY A 135 0.00 -12.52 19.16
C GLY A 135 0.37 -13.95 18.74
N ILE A 136 1.43 -14.16 17.95
CA ILE A 136 1.63 -15.43 17.23
C ILE A 136 3.10 -15.88 17.35
N VAL A 137 3.31 -16.99 18.05
CA VAL A 137 4.62 -17.66 18.16
C VAL A 137 4.69 -18.79 17.14
N GLY A 138 5.80 -18.94 16.41
CA GLY A 138 6.01 -20.00 15.41
C GLY A 138 6.10 -19.48 13.98
N LEU A 139 5.86 -20.35 12.99
CA LEU A 139 5.95 -20.02 11.56
C LEU A 139 4.97 -18.91 11.13
N GLY A 140 3.75 -18.91 11.70
CA GLY A 140 2.80 -17.81 11.53
C GLY A 140 3.33 -16.49 12.08
N GLY A 141 4.08 -16.53 13.19
CA GLY A 141 4.71 -15.35 13.79
C GLY A 141 5.73 -14.69 12.86
N ALA A 142 6.53 -15.49 12.14
CA ALA A 142 7.45 -14.96 11.14
C ALA A 142 6.69 -14.29 9.96
N ALA A 143 5.62 -14.93 9.48
CA ALA A 143 4.83 -14.43 8.36
C ALA A 143 4.07 -13.12 8.68
N TYR A 144 3.42 -13.04 9.83
CA TYR A 144 2.77 -11.81 10.32
C TYR A 144 3.78 -10.78 10.84
N GLY A 145 4.96 -11.22 11.31
CA GLY A 145 6.07 -10.33 11.68
C GLY A 145 6.60 -9.55 10.49
N ILE A 146 6.73 -10.18 9.32
CA ILE A 146 7.03 -9.47 8.06
C ILE A 146 5.95 -8.43 7.78
N LEU A 147 4.66 -8.79 7.91
CA LEU A 147 3.55 -7.85 7.68
C LEU A 147 3.59 -6.63 8.62
N GLY A 148 3.93 -6.84 9.89
CA GLY A 148 4.21 -5.77 10.84
C GLY A 148 5.40 -4.92 10.41
N GLY A 149 6.50 -5.53 9.98
CA GLY A 149 7.66 -4.82 9.44
C GLY A 149 7.32 -3.93 8.23
N LEU A 150 6.45 -4.39 7.33
CA LEU A 150 5.93 -3.56 6.23
C LEU A 150 5.06 -2.41 6.74
N ALA A 151 4.24 -2.63 7.77
CA ALA A 151 3.47 -1.54 8.38
C ALA A 151 4.41 -0.47 8.96
N LEU A 152 5.47 -0.87 9.66
CA LEU A 152 6.49 0.06 10.16
C LEU A 152 7.21 0.81 9.03
N PHE A 153 7.53 0.12 7.93
CA PHE A 153 8.10 0.75 6.74
C PHE A 153 7.17 1.80 6.12
N CYS A 154 5.88 1.47 5.97
CA CYS A 154 4.87 2.42 5.52
C CYS A 154 4.73 3.59 6.49
N ALA A 155 4.78 3.35 7.81
CA ALA A 155 4.76 4.40 8.82
C ALA A 155 5.93 5.38 8.66
N ALA A 156 7.15 4.86 8.49
CA ALA A 156 8.35 5.67 8.28
C ALA A 156 8.23 6.53 7.02
N CYS A 157 7.71 5.97 5.92
CA CYS A 157 7.48 6.73 4.70
C CYS A 157 6.42 7.83 4.89
N CYS A 158 5.30 7.54 5.57
CA CYS A 158 4.27 8.54 5.90
C CYS A 158 4.81 9.68 6.77
N LEU A 159 5.58 9.35 7.83
CA LEU A 159 6.21 10.35 8.69
C LEU A 159 7.27 11.18 7.94
N TYR A 160 8.00 10.58 7.02
CA TYR A 160 8.94 11.32 6.19
C TYR A 160 8.21 12.27 5.22
N LEU A 161 7.12 11.82 4.60
CA LEU A 161 6.28 12.63 3.70
C LEU A 161 5.56 13.78 4.43
N SER A 162 5.28 13.65 5.72
CA SER A 162 4.70 14.76 6.50
C SER A 162 5.68 15.93 6.67
N VAL A 163 6.99 15.64 6.76
CA VAL A 163 8.05 16.65 6.84
C VAL A 163 8.41 17.17 5.45
N ARG A 164 8.55 16.27 4.47
CA ARG A 164 8.99 16.59 3.11
C ARG A 164 8.03 16.00 2.07
N PRO A 165 6.86 16.63 1.82
CA PRO A 165 5.86 16.10 0.89
C PRO A 165 6.31 16.15 -0.58
N SER A 166 7.37 16.89 -0.92
CA SER A 166 7.97 16.91 -2.26
C SER A 166 8.90 15.72 -2.55
N ALA A 167 9.14 14.85 -1.57
CA ALA A 167 10.02 13.71 -1.76
C ALA A 167 9.31 12.57 -2.53
N PHE A 168 9.43 12.60 -3.85
CA PHE A 168 8.89 11.57 -4.74
C PHE A 168 9.34 10.15 -4.35
N PHE A 169 10.60 9.97 -3.98
CA PHE A 169 11.12 8.66 -3.62
C PHE A 169 10.41 8.06 -2.40
N ALA A 170 10.05 8.87 -1.40
CA ALA A 170 9.33 8.38 -0.23
C ALA A 170 7.88 7.98 -0.57
N ASP A 171 7.23 8.71 -1.48
CA ASP A 171 5.90 8.35 -1.97
C ASP A 171 5.91 7.10 -2.85
N PHE A 172 6.94 6.93 -3.66
CA PHE A 172 7.21 5.72 -4.42
C PHE A 172 7.42 4.50 -3.50
N LEU A 173 8.24 4.65 -2.44
CA LEU A 173 8.47 3.61 -1.44
C LEU A 173 7.19 3.27 -0.67
N LEU A 174 6.41 4.27 -0.25
CA LEU A 174 5.11 4.05 0.40
C LEU A 174 4.16 3.27 -0.51
N SER A 175 4.06 3.66 -1.78
CA SER A 175 3.18 3.01 -2.76
C SER A 175 3.61 1.56 -3.01
N SER A 176 4.91 1.33 -3.21
CA SER A 176 5.50 0.00 -3.38
C SER A 176 5.30 -0.86 -2.13
N GLY A 177 5.43 -0.26 -0.94
CA GLY A 177 5.16 -0.89 0.35
C GLY A 177 3.72 -1.35 0.49
N LEU A 178 2.74 -0.56 0.03
CA LEU A 178 1.33 -0.96 0.02
C LEU A 178 1.04 -2.12 -0.95
N VAL A 179 1.66 -2.12 -2.14
CA VAL A 179 1.57 -3.23 -3.10
C VAL A 179 2.18 -4.50 -2.52
N LEU A 180 3.36 -4.39 -1.92
CA LEU A 180 4.04 -5.50 -1.23
C LEU A 180 3.21 -6.03 -0.07
N LYS A 181 2.61 -5.15 0.72
CA LYS A 181 1.75 -5.52 1.82
C LYS A 181 0.52 -6.28 1.32
N GLY A 182 -0.15 -5.80 0.27
CA GLY A 182 -1.31 -6.48 -0.31
C GLY A 182 -0.97 -7.89 -0.83
N THR A 183 0.09 -7.99 -1.63
CA THR A 183 0.55 -9.29 -2.17
C THR A 183 1.04 -10.24 -1.08
N TRP A 184 1.74 -9.75 -0.07
CA TRP A 184 2.20 -10.56 1.06
C TRP A 184 1.04 -11.08 1.91
N VAL A 185 0.02 -10.27 2.17
CA VAL A 185 -1.19 -10.73 2.89
C VAL A 185 -1.85 -11.90 2.17
N LEU A 186 -1.89 -11.88 0.83
CA LEU A 186 -2.38 -12.99 0.01
C LEU A 186 -1.48 -14.22 0.14
N GLN A 187 -0.16 -14.04 0.02
CA GLN A 187 0.82 -15.12 0.15
C GLN A 187 0.71 -15.82 1.51
N VAL A 188 0.58 -15.05 2.59
CA VAL A 188 0.38 -15.58 3.95
C VAL A 188 -0.95 -16.33 4.04
N GLY A 189 -2.02 -15.77 3.45
CA GLY A 189 -3.32 -16.43 3.37
C GLY A 189 -3.25 -17.79 2.66
N LEU A 190 -2.61 -17.85 1.50
CA LEU A 190 -2.45 -19.09 0.74
C LEU A 190 -1.57 -20.08 1.50
N SER A 191 -0.43 -19.64 2.03
CA SER A 191 0.55 -20.52 2.68
C SER A 191 0.05 -21.14 3.98
N LEU A 192 -0.80 -20.43 4.73
CA LEU A 192 -1.33 -20.91 6.02
C LEU A 192 -2.66 -21.65 5.89
N TYR A 193 -3.49 -21.30 4.89
CA TYR A 193 -4.87 -21.81 4.80
C TYR A 193 -5.12 -22.75 3.62
N THR A 194 -4.19 -22.90 2.67
CA THR A 194 -4.32 -23.83 1.55
C THR A 194 -3.27 -24.94 1.61
N ASP A 195 -3.68 -26.17 1.30
CA ASP A 195 -2.80 -27.34 1.43
C ASP A 195 -1.84 -27.47 0.24
N ALA A 196 -2.18 -26.87 -0.91
CA ALA A 196 -1.34 -26.85 -2.11
C ALA A 196 -0.06 -25.99 -1.96
N PHE A 197 -0.12 -24.95 -1.13
CA PHE A 197 1.00 -24.04 -0.86
C PHE A 197 1.53 -24.18 0.57
N GLY A 198 1.06 -25.19 1.31
CA GLY A 198 1.54 -25.49 2.65
C GLY A 198 2.98 -26.00 2.65
N LEU A 199 3.77 -25.56 3.63
CA LEU A 199 5.13 -26.06 3.83
C LEU A 199 5.09 -27.56 4.17
N LYS A 200 5.73 -28.38 3.34
CA LYS A 200 5.89 -29.83 3.57
C LYS A 200 6.51 -30.06 4.95
N GLY A 201 5.86 -30.86 5.80
CA GLY A 201 6.35 -31.20 7.15
C GLY A 201 5.69 -30.43 8.30
N CYS A 202 4.91 -29.38 8.04
CA CYS A 202 4.09 -28.74 9.07
C CYS A 202 2.62 -29.13 8.85
N SER A 203 2.04 -29.91 9.78
CA SER A 203 0.62 -30.26 9.71
C SER A 203 -0.23 -29.03 10.02
N LYS A 204 -1.22 -28.76 9.16
CA LYS A 204 -2.31 -27.84 9.48
C LYS A 204 -3.02 -28.43 10.70
N ILE A 205 -3.25 -27.66 11.76
CA ILE A 205 -4.17 -28.10 12.83
C ILE A 205 -5.58 -28.11 12.23
N SER A 206 -5.90 -29.16 11.48
CA SER A 206 -7.25 -29.60 11.20
C SER A 206 -7.73 -30.35 12.44
N GLY A 207 -8.45 -29.64 13.29
CA GLY A 207 -9.57 -30.21 14.05
C GLY A 207 -9.31 -30.99 15.35
N VAL A 208 -8.15 -31.62 15.62
CA VAL A 208 -8.10 -32.64 16.71
C VAL A 208 -7.21 -32.32 17.92
N ALA A 209 -6.18 -31.49 17.83
CA ALA A 209 -5.34 -31.14 19.00
C ALA A 209 -5.79 -29.84 19.70
N ARG A 210 -7.06 -29.81 20.12
CA ARG A 210 -7.71 -28.65 20.76
C ARG A 210 -7.53 -28.66 22.28
N THR A 211 -6.33 -28.95 22.79
CA THR A 211 -6.09 -29.14 24.24
C THR A 211 -5.14 -28.16 24.89
N ASN A 212 -4.41 -27.31 24.14
CA ASN A 212 -3.52 -26.32 24.77
C ASN A 212 -3.41 -25.02 23.98
N GLY A 213 -4.49 -24.21 23.99
CA GLY A 213 -4.48 -22.74 24.05
C GLY A 213 -3.68 -21.89 23.04
N LYS A 214 -2.83 -22.44 22.18
CA LYS A 214 -1.97 -21.72 21.22
C LYS A 214 -2.25 -22.32 19.84
N SER A 215 -2.89 -21.56 18.98
CA SER A 215 -3.10 -21.90 17.56
C SER A 215 -1.76 -21.82 16.84
N ASN A 216 -0.94 -22.85 17.01
CA ASN A 216 0.38 -22.93 16.41
C ASN A 216 0.32 -23.81 15.16
N VAL A 217 0.98 -23.39 14.08
CA VAL A 217 1.39 -24.35 13.06
C VAL A 217 2.57 -25.09 13.66
N GLN A 218 2.29 -26.19 14.36
CA GLN A 218 3.33 -26.96 15.04
C GLN A 218 3.99 -27.88 14.01
N CYS A 219 5.14 -27.45 13.51
CA CYS A 219 6.03 -28.31 12.73
C CYS A 219 6.58 -29.39 13.67
N GLU A 220 6.59 -30.65 13.25
CA GLU A 220 7.02 -31.78 14.09
C GLU A 220 8.51 -31.70 14.45
N LEU A 221 9.32 -31.06 13.60
CA LEU A 221 10.73 -30.79 13.83
C LEU A 221 11.05 -29.29 13.79
N GLU A 222 11.97 -28.87 14.67
CA GLU A 222 12.55 -27.51 14.70
C GLU A 222 13.30 -27.18 13.40
N GLU A 223 13.91 -28.18 12.77
CA GLU A 223 14.59 -28.03 11.48
C GLU A 223 13.63 -27.63 10.35
N ASP A 224 12.42 -28.21 10.34
CA ASP A 224 11.39 -27.88 9.36
C ASP A 224 10.80 -26.49 9.59
N ARG A 225 10.77 -26.03 10.85
CA ARG A 225 10.44 -24.64 11.20
C ARG A 225 11.46 -23.66 10.64
N LEU A 226 12.75 -23.92 10.86
CA LEU A 226 13.83 -23.05 10.37
C LEU A 226 13.85 -23.00 8.83
N ARG A 227 13.65 -24.15 8.17
CA ARG A 227 13.51 -24.23 6.70
C ARG A 227 12.29 -23.44 6.20
N GLY A 228 11.15 -23.56 6.89
CA GLY A 228 9.94 -22.80 6.55
C GLY A 228 10.14 -21.29 6.68
N VAL A 229 10.80 -20.83 7.75
CA VAL A 229 11.13 -19.40 7.93
C VAL A 229 12.10 -18.92 6.86
N ALA A 230 13.14 -19.68 6.54
CA ALA A 230 14.09 -19.34 5.48
C ALA A 230 13.40 -19.23 4.11
N LEU A 231 12.51 -20.18 3.78
CA LEU A 231 11.75 -20.16 2.54
C LEU A 231 10.79 -18.96 2.48
N MET A 232 10.11 -18.62 3.58
CA MET A 232 9.26 -17.42 3.64
C MET A 232 10.06 -16.13 3.43
N ASN A 233 11.24 -16.01 4.05
CA ASN A 233 12.12 -14.87 3.82
C ASN A 233 12.57 -14.79 2.36
N PHE A 234 12.93 -15.91 1.74
CA PHE A 234 13.31 -15.95 0.34
C PHE A 234 12.14 -15.55 -0.58
N LEU A 235 10.94 -16.08 -0.33
CA LEU A 235 9.72 -15.67 -1.05
C LEU A 235 9.44 -14.18 -0.89
N PHE A 236 9.65 -13.63 0.30
CA PHE A 236 9.49 -12.20 0.56
C PHE A 236 10.50 -11.36 -0.24
N VAL A 237 11.78 -11.74 -0.25
CA VAL A 237 12.81 -11.07 -1.08
C VAL A 237 12.45 -11.16 -2.58
N GLY A 238 11.91 -12.29 -3.02
CA GLY A 238 11.37 -12.45 -4.37
C GLY A 238 10.24 -11.46 -4.66
N HIS A 239 9.27 -11.32 -3.75
CA HIS A 239 8.18 -10.34 -3.87
C HIS A 239 8.71 -8.91 -3.95
N VAL A 240 9.66 -8.53 -3.09
CA VAL A 240 10.31 -7.21 -3.13
C VAL A 240 10.95 -6.97 -4.49
N THR A 241 11.72 -7.94 -4.98
CA THR A 241 12.41 -7.83 -6.27
C THR A 241 11.41 -7.65 -7.42
N VAL A 242 10.35 -8.46 -7.47
CA VAL A 242 9.31 -8.38 -8.50
C VAL A 242 8.60 -7.03 -8.45
N VAL A 243 8.12 -6.59 -7.28
CA VAL A 243 7.40 -5.31 -7.16
C VAL A 243 8.29 -4.14 -7.57
N MET A 244 9.57 -4.14 -7.18
CA MET A 244 10.50 -3.08 -7.58
C MET A 244 10.73 -3.06 -9.09
N ILE A 245 11.04 -4.22 -9.70
CA ILE A 245 11.24 -4.32 -11.16
C ILE A 245 9.97 -3.88 -11.90
N THR A 246 8.80 -4.42 -11.54
CA THR A 246 7.52 -4.05 -12.17
C THR A 246 7.24 -2.56 -12.01
N SER A 247 7.56 -1.96 -10.87
CA SER A 247 7.34 -0.52 -10.66
C SER A 247 8.27 0.34 -11.52
N PHE A 248 9.54 -0.04 -11.69
CA PHE A 248 10.44 0.64 -12.63
C PHE A 248 10.02 0.46 -14.09
N LEU A 249 9.57 -0.74 -14.47
CA LEU A 249 9.02 -0.99 -15.81
C LEU A 249 7.77 -0.13 -16.07
N LEU A 250 6.86 -0.04 -15.10
CA LEU A 250 5.68 0.82 -15.19
C LEU A 250 6.07 2.30 -15.37
N PHE A 251 7.06 2.78 -14.61
CA PHE A 251 7.58 4.14 -14.75
C PHE A 251 8.17 4.38 -16.15
N GLY A 252 9.00 3.46 -16.64
CA GLY A 252 9.60 3.55 -17.98
C GLY A 252 8.54 3.51 -19.09
N LEU A 253 7.56 2.63 -19.00
CA LEU A 253 6.45 2.54 -19.95
C LEU A 253 5.62 3.83 -19.97
N LEU A 254 5.31 4.41 -18.80
CA LEU A 254 4.60 5.70 -18.70
C LEU A 254 5.40 6.83 -19.32
N HIS A 255 6.72 6.88 -19.09
CA HIS A 255 7.61 7.87 -19.70
C HIS A 255 7.66 7.73 -21.23
N CYS A 256 7.84 6.50 -21.75
CA CYS A 256 7.88 6.26 -23.19
C CYS A 256 6.56 6.61 -23.88
N ASN A 257 5.41 6.20 -23.32
CA ASN A 257 4.10 6.48 -23.90
C ASN A 257 3.82 7.99 -23.97
N ARG A 258 4.28 8.76 -22.97
CA ARG A 258 4.18 10.23 -22.99
C ARG A 258 5.06 10.88 -24.04
N ASN A 259 6.32 10.45 -24.16
CA ASN A 259 7.22 10.99 -25.19
C ASN A 259 6.68 10.70 -26.60
N LEU A 260 6.15 9.49 -26.85
CA LEU A 260 5.53 9.15 -28.12
C LEU A 260 4.35 10.09 -28.44
N LYS A 261 3.48 10.34 -27.46
CA LYS A 261 2.34 11.26 -27.63
C LYS A 261 2.76 12.73 -27.82
N CYS A 262 3.87 13.15 -27.22
CA CYS A 262 4.41 14.50 -27.38
C CYS A 262 5.06 14.69 -28.76
N ASP A 263 5.75 13.65 -29.27
CA ASP A 263 6.34 13.64 -30.61
C ASP A 263 5.25 13.68 -31.70
N GLU A 264 4.16 12.92 -31.50
CA GLU A 264 2.97 12.96 -32.38
C GLU A 264 2.27 14.33 -32.38
N SER A 265 2.24 15.02 -31.24
CA SER A 265 1.70 16.38 -31.09
C SER A 265 2.62 17.47 -31.67
N SER A 266 3.89 17.15 -31.94
CA SER A 266 4.90 18.10 -32.44
C SER A 266 5.14 17.98 -33.95
N GLY A 267 4.46 17.06 -34.64
CA GLY A 267 4.43 17.02 -36.11
C GLY A 267 3.44 18.05 -36.71
N PRO A 268 3.31 18.11 -38.04
CA PRO A 268 4.13 18.84 -39.01
C PRO A 268 4.19 20.39 -38.80
N LEU A 269 3.55 20.95 -37.77
CA LEU A 269 3.49 22.40 -37.55
C LEU A 269 4.85 23.02 -37.17
N LEU A 270 5.77 22.25 -36.57
CA LEU A 270 7.14 22.71 -36.29
C LEU A 270 8.06 22.67 -37.52
N ALA A 271 7.70 21.91 -38.57
CA ALA A 271 8.46 21.88 -39.82
C ALA A 271 8.22 23.16 -40.65
N GLU A 272 7.07 23.81 -40.48
CA GLU A 272 6.72 25.05 -41.20
C GLU A 272 7.38 26.29 -40.55
N ILE A 273 7.47 26.32 -39.21
CA ILE A 273 8.12 27.41 -38.47
C ILE A 273 9.65 27.42 -38.65
N GLY A 274 10.26 26.26 -38.93
CA GLY A 274 11.69 26.15 -39.24
C GLY A 274 12.10 26.73 -40.60
N SER A 275 11.14 26.91 -41.54
CA SER A 275 11.43 27.41 -42.88
C SER A 275 11.26 28.93 -43.03
N GLU A 276 10.47 29.59 -42.16
CA GLU A 276 10.26 31.05 -42.23
C GLU A 276 11.30 31.87 -41.44
N GLY A 277 12.15 31.23 -40.63
CA GLY A 277 13.15 31.91 -39.79
C GLY A 277 14.42 32.42 -40.50
N MET A 278 14.58 32.23 -41.81
CA MET A 278 15.83 32.53 -42.53
C MET A 278 15.83 33.85 -43.33
N LEU A 279 14.89 34.77 -43.07
CA LEU A 279 14.91 36.12 -43.65
C LEU A 279 15.12 37.18 -42.56
N MET A 280 16.36 37.24 -42.03
CA MET A 280 16.83 38.38 -41.23
C MET A 280 16.83 39.66 -42.08
N ARG A 281 15.94 40.60 -41.76
CA ARG A 281 16.07 42.02 -42.13
C ARG A 281 17.16 42.67 -41.25
N PRO A 282 18.06 43.51 -41.79
CA PRO A 282 19.02 44.24 -40.98
C PRO A 282 18.34 45.39 -40.22
N LEU A 283 18.81 45.61 -38.98
CA LEU A 283 18.41 46.67 -38.04
C LEU A 283 18.88 48.06 -38.53
N PRO A 284 18.16 49.17 -38.26
CA PRO A 284 18.66 50.51 -38.56
C PRO A 284 19.58 51.04 -37.46
N GLU A 285 20.65 51.73 -37.88
CA GLU A 285 21.62 52.42 -37.02
C GLU A 285 20.98 53.63 -36.30
N PHE A 286 21.32 53.79 -35.02
CA PHE A 286 20.97 54.95 -34.20
C PHE A 286 22.03 56.04 -34.39
N GLU A 287 21.64 57.21 -34.90
CA GLU A 287 22.44 58.44 -34.82
C GLU A 287 22.24 59.09 -33.44
N MET A 288 23.36 59.45 -32.78
CA MET A 288 23.40 60.27 -31.56
C MET A 288 23.80 61.70 -31.96
N GLU A 289 23.04 62.70 -31.50
CA GLU A 289 23.50 64.08 -31.32
C GLU A 289 24.22 64.26 -29.98
#